data_AF-A0A7K2JM21-F1
#
_entry.id   AF-A0A7K2JM21-F1
#
_cell.length_a   1.000
_cell.length_b   1.000
_cell.length_c   1.000
_cell.angle_alpha   90.00
_cell.angle_beta   90.00
_cell.angle_gamma   90.00
#
_symmetry.space_group_name_H-M   'P 1'
#
loop_
_entity.id
_entity.type
_entity.pdbx_description
1 polymer ?
#
loop_
_entity_poly.entity_id
_entity_poly.type
_entity_poly.pdbx_seq_one_letter_code
_entity_poly.pdbx_strand_id
1 'polypeptide(L)'
;GWHKWKLGWLDPSQVHCASQPGTTEYTLTPLARKGGDKLVVVPIDGRSGYAVELRTREGNDEAVCREGVLIYKVDADVDTGMGPVTVYDSRKDSGGCTRSPNVHAELSDAPFTPGETFKDPRRGITIKVSGADLKGDHQVRITRG
;
A
#
# COMPACT_ATOMS: atom_id res chain seq x y z
N GLY A 1 -3.79 -2.25 6.27
CA GLY A 1 -5.01 -1.48 5.98
C GLY A 1 -6.15 -2.39 5.57
N TRP A 2 -6.00 -3.18 4.50
CA TRP A 2 -7.06 -4.05 3.95
C TRP A 2 -7.82 -4.90 4.97
N HIS A 3 -7.12 -5.66 5.81
CA HIS A 3 -7.78 -6.47 6.84
C HIS A 3 -8.50 -5.61 7.89
N LYS A 4 -7.94 -4.46 8.27
CA LYS A 4 -8.59 -3.50 9.18
C LYS A 4 -9.89 -2.96 8.58
N TRP A 5 -9.90 -2.67 7.27
CA TRP A 5 -11.11 -2.27 6.56
C TRP A 5 -12.16 -3.39 6.52
N LYS A 6 -11.79 -4.62 6.13
CA LYS A 6 -12.70 -5.77 6.14
C LYS A 6 -13.34 -6.03 7.51
N LEU A 7 -12.62 -5.74 8.59
CA LEU A 7 -13.08 -5.90 9.98
C LEU A 7 -13.83 -4.66 10.52
N GLY A 8 -14.05 -3.62 9.70
CA GLY A 8 -14.78 -2.42 10.09
C GLY A 8 -14.01 -1.45 10.98
N TRP A 9 -12.68 -1.57 11.06
CA TRP A 9 -11.85 -0.69 11.89
C TRP A 9 -11.41 0.59 11.17
N LEU A 10 -11.58 0.66 9.85
CA LEU A 10 -11.44 1.89 9.07
C LEU A 10 -12.83 2.37 8.67
N ASP A 11 -13.10 3.66 8.90
CA ASP A 11 -14.34 4.26 8.44
C ASP A 11 -14.38 4.25 6.90
N PRO A 12 -15.53 3.98 6.26
CA PRO A 12 -15.65 3.98 4.80
C PRO A 12 -15.11 5.26 4.14
N SER A 13 -15.22 6.42 4.80
CA SER A 13 -14.69 7.70 4.31
C SER A 13 -13.16 7.75 4.24
N GLN A 14 -12.46 6.85 4.93
CA GLN A 14 -10.99 6.76 4.92
C GLN A 14 -10.46 5.83 3.81
N VAL A 15 -11.35 5.22 3.04
CA VAL A 15 -11.01 4.26 1.98
C VAL A 15 -11.50 4.78 0.64
N HIS A 16 -10.56 4.97 -0.29
CA HIS A 16 -10.85 5.48 -1.62
C HIS A 16 -10.74 4.40 -2.67
N CYS A 17 -11.54 4.51 -3.73
CA CYS A 17 -11.49 3.59 -4.87
C CYS A 17 -11.09 4.35 -6.13
N ALA A 18 -9.91 4.05 -6.67
CA ALA A 18 -9.41 4.60 -7.93
C ALA A 18 -9.85 3.68 -9.08
N SER A 19 -11.15 3.65 -9.40
CA SER A 19 -11.71 2.75 -10.42
C SER A 19 -11.75 3.35 -11.83
N GLN A 20 -11.72 4.68 -11.94
CA GLN A 20 -11.91 5.38 -13.21
C GLN A 20 -10.62 5.47 -14.03
N PRO A 21 -10.70 5.43 -15.37
CA PRO A 21 -9.56 5.76 -16.23
C PRO A 21 -9.05 7.18 -15.99
N GLY A 22 -7.80 7.43 -16.38
CA GLY A 22 -7.13 8.72 -16.22
C GLY A 22 -6.19 8.76 -15.02
N THR A 23 -5.93 9.96 -14.52
CA THR A 23 -5.00 10.18 -13.40
C THR A 23 -5.72 10.84 -12.23
N THR A 24 -5.51 10.30 -11.04
CA THR A 24 -6.07 10.82 -9.79
C THR A 24 -5.00 10.85 -8.72
N GLU A 25 -5.03 11.87 -7.86
CA GLU A 25 -4.11 12.02 -6.73
C GLU A 25 -4.86 11.84 -5.42
N TYR A 26 -4.18 11.19 -4.46
CA TYR A 26 -4.67 10.99 -3.10
C TYR A 26 -3.57 11.36 -2.10
N THR A 27 -3.97 11.79 -0.91
CA THR A 27 -3.03 12.06 0.19
C THR A 27 -3.25 11.03 1.28
N LEU A 28 -2.30 10.13 1.48
CA LEU A 28 -2.35 9.09 2.49
C LEU A 28 -1.77 9.59 3.81
N THR A 29 -2.53 9.45 4.88
CA THR A 29 -2.07 9.65 6.26
C THR A 29 -1.59 8.31 6.84
N PRO A 30 -0.50 8.27 7.63
CA PRO A 30 0.03 7.03 8.19
C PRO A 30 -1.01 6.16 8.87
N LEU A 31 -0.97 4.84 8.62
CA LEU A 31 -1.99 3.90 9.08
C LEU A 31 -2.14 3.83 10.60
N ALA A 32 -1.05 4.12 11.34
CA ALA A 32 -1.06 4.14 12.81
C ALA A 32 -1.79 5.36 13.40
N ARG A 33 -1.91 6.45 12.63
CA ARG A 33 -2.51 7.71 13.10
C ARG A 33 -4.02 7.71 12.91
N LYS A 34 -4.74 8.45 13.75
CA LYS A 34 -6.21 8.61 13.66
C LYS A 34 -6.60 9.55 12.52
N GLY A 35 -7.75 9.28 11.88
CA GLY A 35 -8.33 10.12 10.83
C GLY A 35 -7.50 10.20 9.53
N GLY A 36 -8.01 10.94 8.55
CA GLY A 36 -7.38 11.05 7.23
C GLY A 36 -7.53 9.79 6.37
N ASP A 37 -7.10 9.88 5.12
CA ASP A 37 -7.24 8.79 4.15
C ASP A 37 -6.19 7.72 4.43
N LYS A 38 -6.62 6.46 4.52
CA LYS A 38 -5.78 5.34 4.97
C LYS A 38 -5.44 4.35 3.89
N LEU A 39 -6.32 4.23 2.90
CA LEU A 39 -6.25 3.17 1.93
C LEU A 39 -6.81 3.66 0.60
N VAL A 40 -6.05 3.48 -0.47
CA VAL A 40 -6.59 3.54 -1.83
C VAL A 40 -6.61 2.14 -2.40
N VAL A 41 -7.76 1.73 -2.91
CA VAL A 41 -7.94 0.50 -3.68
C VAL A 41 -7.94 0.84 -5.16
N VAL A 42 -7.12 0.13 -5.95
CA VAL A 42 -7.08 0.21 -7.40
C VAL A 42 -7.61 -1.11 -7.96
N PRO A 43 -8.90 -1.18 -8.35
CA PRO A 43 -9.48 -2.41 -8.88
C PRO A 43 -8.78 -2.85 -10.16
N ILE A 44 -8.39 -4.12 -10.20
CA ILE A 44 -7.80 -4.78 -11.37
C ILE A 44 -8.89 -5.50 -12.18
N ASP A 45 -9.83 -6.14 -11.48
CA ASP A 45 -11.05 -6.77 -12.00
C ASP A 45 -12.09 -6.87 -10.85
N GLY A 46 -13.19 -7.61 -11.07
CA GLY A 46 -14.27 -7.72 -10.09
C GLY A 46 -13.90 -8.45 -8.79
N ARG A 47 -12.71 -9.07 -8.72
CA ARG A 47 -12.28 -9.92 -7.59
C ARG A 47 -10.90 -9.55 -7.05
N SER A 48 -10.10 -8.80 -7.80
CA SER A 48 -8.75 -8.41 -7.38
C SER A 48 -8.47 -6.92 -7.54
N GLY A 49 -7.53 -6.43 -6.73
CA GLY A 49 -7.11 -5.02 -6.75
C GLY A 49 -5.78 -4.79 -6.06
N TYR A 50 -5.17 -3.63 -6.30
CA TYR A 50 -4.06 -3.16 -5.49
C TYR A 50 -4.57 -2.37 -4.30
N ALA A 51 -4.06 -2.66 -3.12
CA ALA A 51 -4.21 -1.86 -1.93
C ALA A 51 -2.94 -1.02 -1.74
N VAL A 52 -3.14 0.27 -1.48
CA VAL A 52 -2.09 1.29 -1.35
C VAL A 52 -2.27 1.98 0.01
N GLU A 53 -1.30 1.82 0.91
CA GLU A 53 -1.36 2.39 2.27
C GLU A 53 -0.01 2.91 2.74
N LEU A 54 -0.02 3.94 3.58
CA LEU A 54 1.20 4.51 4.14
C LEU A 54 1.57 3.82 5.47
N ARG A 55 2.76 3.20 5.50
CA ARG A 55 3.35 2.57 6.69
C ARG A 55 4.53 3.40 7.18
N THR A 56 4.54 3.72 8.46
CA THR A 56 5.59 4.47 9.18
C THR A 56 6.04 3.64 10.38
N ARG A 57 7.14 4.00 11.04
CA ARG A 57 7.62 3.36 12.29
C ARG A 57 6.78 3.76 13.49
N GLU A 58 5.48 3.54 13.39
CA GLU A 58 4.48 3.86 14.40
C GLU A 58 3.55 2.66 14.57
N GLY A 59 2.99 2.48 15.77
CA GLY A 59 2.04 1.38 16.03
C GLY A 59 2.67 0.01 15.82
N ASN A 60 2.10 -0.81 14.92
CA ASN A 60 2.53 -2.21 14.73
C ASN A 60 3.77 -2.36 13.83
N ASP A 61 4.34 -1.26 13.33
CA ASP A 61 5.41 -1.25 12.31
C ASP A 61 6.78 -0.85 12.87
N GLU A 62 7.01 -1.04 14.17
CA GLU A 62 8.27 -0.69 14.83
C GLU A 62 9.50 -1.37 14.21
N ALA A 63 9.31 -2.56 13.60
CA ALA A 63 10.36 -3.33 12.94
C ALA A 63 10.59 -2.97 11.46
N VAL A 64 9.78 -2.08 10.88
CA VAL A 64 9.93 -1.63 9.49
C VAL A 64 11.04 -0.59 9.41
N CYS A 65 12.13 -0.86 8.71
CA CYS A 65 13.22 0.13 8.62
C CYS A 65 12.99 1.16 7.52
N ARG A 66 12.03 0.96 6.63
CA ARG A 66 11.73 1.92 5.57
C ARG A 66 10.28 2.32 5.57
N GLU A 67 10.05 3.56 5.95
CA GLU A 67 8.72 4.16 5.88
C GLU A 67 8.36 4.51 4.43
N GLY A 68 7.09 4.41 4.11
CA GLY A 68 6.59 4.77 2.79
C GLY A 68 5.28 4.08 2.44
N VAL A 69 4.96 4.14 1.16
CA VAL A 69 3.72 3.61 0.61
C VAL A 69 3.89 2.12 0.30
N LEU A 70 3.22 1.28 1.06
CA LEU A 70 3.14 -0.15 0.80
C LEU A 70 2.08 -0.44 -0.26
N ILE A 71 2.47 -1.15 -1.31
CA ILE A 71 1.59 -1.56 -2.41
C ILE A 71 1.52 -3.09 -2.40
N TYR A 72 0.30 -3.63 -2.35
CA TYR A 72 0.09 -5.08 -2.39
C TYR A 72 -1.17 -5.43 -3.19
N LYS A 73 -1.11 -6.52 -3.94
CA LYS A 73 -2.30 -7.09 -4.60
C LYS A 73 -3.09 -7.87 -3.58
N VAL A 74 -4.40 -7.68 -3.59
CA VAL A 74 -5.39 -8.50 -2.89
C VAL A 74 -6.22 -9.27 -3.90
N ASP A 75 -6.42 -10.55 -3.64
CA ASP A 75 -7.28 -11.44 -4.41
C ASP A 75 -8.40 -11.97 -3.50
N ALA A 76 -9.66 -11.67 -3.85
CA ALA A 76 -10.82 -12.00 -3.03
C ALA A 76 -11.34 -13.44 -3.25
N ASP A 77 -10.87 -14.14 -4.29
CA ASP A 77 -11.29 -15.51 -4.61
C ASP A 77 -10.38 -16.59 -4.02
N VAL A 78 -9.23 -16.20 -3.47
CA VAL A 78 -8.29 -17.13 -2.87
C VAL A 78 -8.71 -17.38 -1.42
N ASP A 79 -9.07 -18.63 -1.10
CA ASP A 79 -9.38 -19.06 0.25
C ASP A 79 -8.28 -18.65 1.23
N THR A 80 -8.70 -18.25 2.44
CA THR A 80 -7.79 -17.84 3.52
C THR A 80 -6.78 -18.94 3.79
N GLY A 81 -5.48 -18.63 3.66
CA GLY A 81 -4.39 -19.59 3.86
C GLY A 81 -3.51 -19.84 2.63
N MET A 82 -3.97 -19.48 1.42
CA MET A 82 -3.21 -19.69 0.16
C MET A 82 -2.51 -18.44 -0.39
N GLY A 83 -2.34 -17.40 0.44
CA GLY A 83 -1.65 -16.17 0.05
C GLY A 83 -2.49 -15.21 -0.80
N PRO A 84 -3.67 -14.76 -0.33
CA PRO A 84 -4.51 -13.79 -1.04
C PRO A 84 -3.89 -12.38 -1.15
N VAL A 85 -2.69 -12.19 -0.58
CA VAL A 85 -1.97 -10.92 -0.54
C VAL A 85 -0.57 -11.12 -1.12
N THR A 86 -0.23 -10.33 -2.13
CA THR A 86 1.14 -10.27 -2.68
C THR A 86 1.69 -8.86 -2.50
N VAL A 87 2.71 -8.71 -1.67
CA VAL A 87 3.40 -7.42 -1.46
C VAL A 87 4.37 -7.16 -2.60
N TYR A 88 4.37 -5.93 -3.12
CA TYR A 88 5.35 -5.49 -4.10
C TYR A 88 6.47 -4.75 -3.41
N ASP A 89 7.67 -5.31 -3.52
CA ASP A 89 8.88 -4.78 -2.94
C ASP A 89 9.59 -3.83 -3.93
N SER A 90 9.85 -2.61 -3.48
CA SER A 90 10.60 -1.59 -4.22
C SER A 90 12.13 -1.80 -4.14
N ARG A 91 12.61 -2.66 -3.23
CA ARG A 91 14.02 -2.96 -2.95
C ARG A 91 14.30 -4.47 -3.04
N LYS A 92 13.91 -5.08 -4.17
CA LYS A 92 14.13 -6.51 -4.41
C LYS A 92 15.57 -6.94 -4.11
N ASP A 93 15.68 -8.08 -3.44
CA ASP A 93 16.95 -8.74 -3.09
C ASP A 93 17.85 -7.87 -2.18
N SER A 94 17.26 -6.97 -1.37
CA SER A 94 18.01 -6.13 -0.42
C SER A 94 18.47 -6.88 0.83
N GLY A 95 17.88 -8.04 1.15
CA GLY A 95 18.08 -8.71 2.43
C GLY A 95 17.18 -8.17 3.55
N GLY A 96 16.49 -7.05 3.31
CA GLY A 96 15.81 -6.28 4.33
C GLY A 96 16.71 -5.88 5.50
N CYS A 97 16.08 -5.57 6.64
CA CYS A 97 16.78 -5.01 7.80
C CYS A 97 16.40 -5.63 9.14
N THR A 98 15.41 -6.51 9.15
CA THR A 98 14.96 -7.18 10.37
C THR A 98 15.35 -8.66 10.37
N ARG A 99 15.63 -9.17 11.58
CA ARG A 99 15.81 -10.60 11.84
C ARG A 99 14.72 -11.14 12.77
N SER A 100 13.63 -10.39 12.93
CA SER A 100 12.52 -10.79 13.78
C SER A 100 11.91 -12.11 13.28
N PRO A 101 11.69 -13.10 14.17
CA PRO A 101 11.04 -14.34 13.79
C PRO A 101 9.62 -14.04 13.28
N ASN A 102 9.16 -14.81 12.29
CA ASN A 102 7.85 -14.66 11.64
C ASN A 102 7.66 -13.39 10.81
N VAL A 103 8.71 -12.62 10.56
CA VAL A 103 8.70 -11.51 9.59
C VAL A 103 9.51 -11.93 8.37
N HIS A 104 8.95 -11.76 7.17
CA HIS A 104 9.72 -11.89 5.95
C HIS A 104 10.72 -10.72 5.88
N ALA A 105 12.01 -10.99 6.14
CA ALA A 105 13.04 -9.96 6.22
C ALA A 105 13.06 -9.08 4.96
N GLU A 106 13.06 -9.68 3.77
CA GLU A 106 13.01 -8.97 2.48
C GLU A 106 11.86 -7.95 2.35
N LEU A 107 10.76 -8.11 3.09
CA LEU A 107 9.61 -7.20 2.99
C LEU A 107 9.66 -6.05 4.00
N SER A 108 10.69 -6.02 4.87
CA SER A 108 10.84 -4.99 5.91
C SER A 108 11.24 -3.60 5.39
N ASP A 109 11.67 -3.52 4.13
CA ASP A 109 11.98 -2.29 3.40
C ASP A 109 11.22 -2.16 2.07
N ALA A 110 10.18 -2.97 1.88
CA ALA A 110 9.31 -2.97 0.71
C ALA A 110 8.65 -1.64 0.33
N PRO A 111 8.22 -0.78 1.27
CA PRO A 111 7.44 0.42 0.93
C PRO A 111 8.13 1.37 -0.06
N PHE A 112 7.37 1.93 -0.99
CA PHE A 112 7.84 2.90 -1.97
C PHE A 112 7.98 4.29 -1.33
N THR A 113 9.06 5.00 -1.64
CA THR A 113 9.33 6.37 -1.15
C THR A 113 9.08 7.41 -2.23
N PRO A 114 8.96 8.71 -1.88
CA PRO A 114 8.82 9.79 -2.85
C PRO A 114 9.79 9.69 -4.04
N GLY A 115 9.25 9.82 -5.25
CA GLY A 115 9.97 9.67 -6.51
C GLY A 115 9.85 8.27 -7.13
N GLU A 116 9.56 7.23 -6.35
CA GLU A 116 9.45 5.86 -6.85
C GLU A 116 8.08 5.55 -7.44
N THR A 117 8.04 4.53 -8.28
CA THR A 117 6.85 4.19 -9.07
C THR A 117 6.70 2.68 -9.23
N PHE A 118 5.52 2.18 -8.87
CA PHE A 118 5.05 0.86 -9.24
C PHE A 118 4.33 0.91 -10.61
N LYS A 119 4.55 -0.13 -11.43
CA LYS A 119 3.93 -0.25 -12.77
C LYS A 119 3.40 -1.66 -12.98
N ASP A 120 2.16 -1.75 -13.47
CA ASP A 120 1.60 -2.94 -14.11
C ASP A 120 1.19 -2.59 -15.56
N PRO A 121 2.12 -2.73 -16.52
CA PRO A 121 1.85 -2.43 -17.92
C PRO A 121 0.75 -3.31 -18.55
N ARG A 122 0.54 -4.53 -18.02
CA ARG A 122 -0.47 -5.45 -18.56
C ARG A 122 -1.88 -4.98 -18.26
N ARG A 123 -2.07 -4.27 -17.15
CA ARG A 123 -3.34 -3.70 -16.72
C ARG A 123 -3.43 -2.19 -16.94
N GLY A 124 -2.40 -1.56 -17.51
CA GLY A 124 -2.35 -0.10 -17.70
C GLY A 124 -2.35 0.69 -16.40
N ILE A 125 -1.81 0.13 -15.30
CA ILE A 125 -1.84 0.75 -13.97
C ILE A 125 -0.44 1.28 -13.62
N THR A 126 -0.37 2.52 -13.15
CA THR A 126 0.84 3.11 -12.57
C THR A 126 0.51 3.77 -11.24
N ILE A 127 1.32 3.52 -10.22
CA ILE A 127 1.17 4.12 -8.89
C ILE A 127 2.50 4.78 -8.53
N LYS A 128 2.52 6.11 -8.46
CA LYS A 128 3.70 6.90 -8.13
C LYS A 128 3.55 7.51 -6.74
N VAL A 129 4.60 7.44 -5.94
CA VAL A 129 4.71 8.23 -4.70
C VAL A 129 5.28 9.60 -5.10
N SER A 130 4.44 10.62 -5.11
CA SER A 130 4.80 11.93 -5.64
C SER A 130 5.61 12.76 -4.65
N GLY A 131 5.34 12.64 -3.36
CA GLY A 131 5.94 13.47 -2.33
C GLY A 131 5.47 13.08 -0.94
N ALA A 132 6.11 13.65 0.07
CA ALA A 132 5.66 13.65 1.46
C ALA A 132 5.56 15.10 1.94
N ASP A 133 4.55 15.41 2.74
CA ASP A 133 4.38 16.72 3.35
C ASP A 133 5.14 16.84 4.69
N LEU A 134 5.09 18.02 5.31
CA LEU A 134 5.76 18.27 6.60
C LEU A 134 5.17 17.46 7.77
N LYS A 135 3.95 16.91 7.61
CA LYS A 135 3.32 16.04 8.61
C LYS A 135 3.73 14.57 8.38
N GLY A 136 4.38 14.26 7.27
CA GLY A 136 4.72 12.89 6.86
C GLY A 136 3.60 12.19 6.10
N ASP A 137 2.53 12.90 5.72
CA ASP A 137 1.49 12.36 4.83
C ASP A 137 2.06 12.27 3.42
N HIS A 138 1.72 11.20 2.68
CA HIS A 138 2.30 10.93 1.37
C HIS A 138 1.29 11.16 0.26
N GLN A 139 1.67 11.93 -0.74
CA GLN A 139 0.89 12.09 -1.95
C GLN A 139 1.17 10.94 -2.91
N VAL A 140 0.12 10.26 -3.36
CA VAL A 140 0.19 9.20 -4.36
C VAL A 140 -0.59 9.59 -5.61
N ARG A 141 0.01 9.39 -6.78
CA ARG A 141 -0.62 9.59 -8.08
C ARG A 141 -0.88 8.23 -8.71
N ILE A 142 -2.14 7.97 -9.03
CA ILE A 142 -2.62 6.73 -9.63
C ILE A 142 -3.06 7.03 -11.05
N THR A 143 -2.51 6.32 -12.01
CA THR A 143 -2.88 6.41 -13.42
C THR A 143 -3.43 5.08 -13.90
N ARG A 144 -4.57 5.12 -14.57
CA ARG A 144 -5.26 4.00 -15.21
C ARG A 144 -5.47 4.30 -16.69
N GLY A 145 -4.98 3.40 -17.55
CA GLY A 145 -5.18 3.44 -19.01
C GLY A 145 -6.57 3.00 -19.44
#